data_AF-A0A7W9TPH0-F1
#
_entry.id   AF-A0A7W9TPH0-F1
#
_cell.length_a   1.000
_cell.length_b   1.000
_cell.length_c   1.000
_cell.angle_alpha   90.00
_cell.angle_beta   90.00
_cell.angle_gamma   90.00
#
_symmetry.space_group_name_H-M   'P 1'
#
loop_
_entity.id
_entity.type
_entity.pdbx_description
1 polymer ?
#
loop_
_entity_poly.entity_id
_entity_poly.type
_entity_poly.pdbx_seq_one_letter_code
_entity_poly.pdbx_strand_id
1 'polypeptide(L)'
;MDDFHILAFETSSTLCGVALLSRTAGRTRLRTAQHEGRGAHAERILPMAQGLLDQAGLARRDLSAIAFGQGPGGFTGLRVACGVAQGLAVALDVPVLPVDSLCAVALQGAGEDPAGVHVVLQDARMNEVYAAAYRAGGADWVTLQAPALLARADVADWAARESAGWGMRAGGGWTAHGDALDVFPGLARELEALGARRAAAAPEGAHAQAGTIARLAEQAWREGRAVDAALASPAYVRDKVAYTTVERAGGLGGNPQVDAAALTLHDMTAADVDEVAAIESRVQSFPWTRKNFADGLAAGYRGWVVRRMGAMLGFALVMDAPDMAHLLVIGVRPDAQRQGVGERLLRRCIDHCRQAGLPALTLEVRPSNERAIAFYRRHGFAQVGLRRGYYPATQGREDAWIMTLALAADAA
;
A
#
# COMPACT_ATOMS: atom_id res chain seq x y z
N MET A 1 -28.27 -33.96 9.85
CA MET A 1 -27.67 -32.66 9.51
C MET A 1 -28.65 -32.02 8.57
N ASP A 2 -29.21 -30.91 8.99
CA ASP A 2 -30.31 -30.27 8.26
C ASP A 2 -29.81 -29.70 6.95
N ASP A 3 -30.69 -29.70 5.95
CA ASP A 3 -30.41 -29.10 4.66
C ASP A 3 -30.39 -27.57 4.81
N PHE A 4 -29.41 -26.90 4.20
CA PHE A 4 -29.31 -25.45 4.23
C PHE A 4 -28.67 -24.86 2.98
N HIS A 5 -28.99 -23.60 2.71
CA HIS A 5 -28.49 -22.85 1.57
C HIS A 5 -27.98 -21.48 2.02
N ILE A 6 -26.69 -21.20 1.76
CA ILE A 6 -26.03 -19.95 2.13
C ILE A 6 -25.64 -19.21 0.85
N LEU A 7 -26.12 -17.97 0.72
CA LEU A 7 -25.71 -17.06 -0.35
C LEU A 7 -24.66 -16.10 0.20
N ALA A 8 -23.48 -16.07 -0.43
CA ALA A 8 -22.32 -15.32 0.03
C ALA A 8 -21.90 -14.22 -0.94
N PHE A 9 -21.53 -13.06 -0.41
CA PHE A 9 -21.09 -11.89 -1.18
C PHE A 9 -19.66 -11.48 -0.82
N GLU A 10 -18.83 -11.21 -1.82
CA GLU A 10 -17.46 -10.72 -1.62
C GLU A 10 -17.19 -9.57 -2.60
N THR A 11 -16.89 -8.39 -2.06
CA THR A 11 -16.64 -7.17 -2.85
C THR A 11 -15.55 -6.29 -2.22
N SER A 12 -14.73 -6.85 -1.33
CA SER A 12 -13.63 -6.17 -0.62
C SER A 12 -12.46 -5.79 -1.55
N SER A 13 -12.38 -6.38 -2.74
CA SER A 13 -11.35 -6.11 -3.75
C SER A 13 -11.97 -5.51 -5.02
N THR A 14 -11.23 -5.50 -6.14
CA THR A 14 -11.76 -5.11 -7.45
C THR A 14 -12.69 -6.16 -8.06
N LEU A 15 -12.74 -7.36 -7.48
CA LEU A 15 -13.61 -8.46 -7.90
C LEU A 15 -14.94 -8.38 -7.14
N CYS A 16 -16.06 -8.45 -7.87
CA CYS A 16 -17.36 -8.70 -7.28
C CYS A 16 -17.71 -10.17 -7.45
N GLY A 17 -17.78 -10.90 -6.34
CA GLY A 17 -18.09 -12.31 -6.30
C GLY A 17 -19.41 -12.58 -5.59
N VAL A 18 -20.14 -13.58 -6.10
CA VAL A 18 -21.28 -14.20 -5.42
C VAL A 18 -21.06 -15.71 -5.40
N ALA A 19 -21.41 -16.35 -4.30
CA ALA A 19 -21.39 -17.79 -4.20
C ALA A 19 -22.67 -18.33 -3.55
N LEU A 20 -23.12 -19.49 -4.00
CA LEU A 20 -24.21 -20.24 -3.41
C LEU A 20 -23.66 -21.57 -2.93
N LEU A 21 -23.66 -21.76 -1.61
CA LEU A 21 -23.32 -23.03 -0.97
C LEU A 21 -24.62 -23.72 -0.55
N SER A 22 -24.80 -24.95 -1.01
CA SER A 22 -25.98 -25.77 -0.70
C SER A 22 -25.53 -27.07 -0.06
N ARG A 23 -26.02 -27.37 1.13
CA ARG A 23 -25.84 -28.68 1.76
C ARG A 23 -27.18 -29.40 1.75
N THR A 24 -27.26 -30.49 0.98
CA THR A 24 -28.46 -31.32 0.88
C THR A 24 -28.12 -32.79 1.04
N ALA A 25 -28.85 -33.51 1.90
CA ALA A 25 -28.59 -34.91 2.23
C ALA A 25 -27.10 -35.19 2.57
N GLY A 26 -26.48 -34.27 3.32
CA GLY A 26 -25.07 -34.35 3.72
C GLY A 26 -24.04 -34.03 2.63
N ARG A 27 -24.46 -33.69 1.40
CA ARG A 27 -23.57 -33.33 0.29
C ARG A 27 -23.52 -31.82 0.10
N THR A 28 -22.31 -31.26 0.08
CA THR A 28 -22.10 -29.83 -0.19
C THR A 28 -21.87 -29.58 -1.69
N ARG A 29 -22.57 -28.60 -2.24
CA ARG A 29 -22.39 -28.07 -3.61
C ARG A 29 -22.11 -26.58 -3.53
N LEU A 30 -21.09 -26.12 -4.25
CA LEU A 30 -20.71 -24.71 -4.33
C LEU A 30 -20.84 -24.25 -5.78
N ARG A 31 -21.53 -23.14 -5.99
CA ARG A 31 -21.59 -22.42 -7.27
C ARG A 31 -21.08 -21.00 -7.07
N THR A 32 -20.35 -20.46 -8.03
CA THR A 32 -19.79 -19.11 -7.96
C THR A 32 -20.08 -18.35 -9.25
N ALA A 33 -20.23 -17.04 -9.11
CA ALA A 33 -20.29 -16.08 -10.20
C ALA A 33 -19.39 -14.89 -9.85
N GLN A 34 -18.67 -14.37 -10.83
CA GLN A 34 -17.74 -13.27 -10.61
C GLN A 34 -17.79 -12.25 -11.75
N HIS A 35 -17.54 -11.00 -11.40
CA HIS A 35 -17.43 -9.90 -12.35
C HIS A 35 -16.26 -9.00 -11.97
N GLU A 36 -15.37 -8.78 -12.94
CA GLU A 36 -14.32 -7.77 -12.88
C GLU A 36 -14.82 -6.47 -13.50
N GLY A 37 -14.78 -5.37 -12.74
CA GLY A 37 -15.24 -4.08 -13.24
C GLY A 37 -15.41 -3.05 -12.13
N ARG A 38 -14.72 -1.91 -12.27
CA ARG A 38 -14.82 -0.80 -11.30
C ARG A 38 -16.18 -0.11 -11.40
N GLY A 39 -16.84 0.05 -10.26
CA GLY A 39 -18.09 0.83 -10.14
C GLY A 39 -19.38 0.06 -10.43
N ALA A 40 -19.33 -1.15 -10.97
CA ALA A 40 -20.52 -1.94 -11.33
C ALA A 40 -20.93 -2.97 -10.25
N HIS A 41 -20.29 -2.99 -9.08
CA HIS A 41 -20.56 -4.02 -8.05
C HIS A 41 -22.03 -4.03 -7.62
N ALA A 42 -22.60 -2.86 -7.30
CA ALA A 42 -24.00 -2.74 -6.89
C ALA A 42 -24.98 -3.17 -8.00
N GLU A 43 -24.65 -2.94 -9.26
CA GLU A 43 -25.50 -3.28 -10.40
C GLU A 43 -25.45 -4.78 -10.74
N ARG A 44 -24.31 -5.45 -10.49
CA ARG A 44 -24.08 -6.84 -10.92
C ARG A 44 -24.34 -7.87 -9.83
N ILE A 45 -24.24 -7.51 -8.56
CA ILE A 45 -24.30 -8.46 -7.44
C ILE A 45 -25.64 -9.19 -7.33
N LEU A 46 -26.77 -8.49 -7.45
CA LEU A 46 -28.10 -9.09 -7.39
C LEU A 46 -28.45 -9.95 -8.63
N PRO A 47 -28.16 -9.50 -9.87
CA PRO A 47 -28.31 -10.37 -11.05
C PRO A 47 -27.48 -11.66 -10.97
N MET A 48 -26.25 -11.60 -10.47
CA MET A 48 -25.42 -12.79 -10.28
C MET A 48 -26.01 -13.73 -9.23
N ALA A 49 -26.48 -13.20 -8.10
CA ALA A 49 -27.17 -13.99 -7.08
C ALA A 49 -28.40 -14.71 -7.64
N GLN A 50 -29.25 -13.99 -8.39
CA GLN A 50 -30.41 -14.58 -9.03
C GLN A 50 -30.02 -15.70 -10.01
N GLY A 51 -29.01 -15.47 -10.85
CA GLY A 51 -28.52 -16.48 -11.78
C GLY A 51 -28.03 -17.76 -11.09
N LEU A 52 -27.37 -17.64 -9.93
CA LEU A 52 -26.94 -18.82 -9.15
C LEU A 52 -28.12 -19.59 -8.55
N LEU A 53 -29.13 -18.89 -8.04
CA LEU A 53 -30.36 -19.48 -7.52
C LEU A 53 -31.12 -20.22 -8.63
N ASP A 54 -31.27 -19.60 -9.80
CA ASP A 54 -31.94 -20.19 -10.96
C ASP A 54 -31.22 -21.47 -11.42
N GLN A 55 -29.87 -21.45 -11.49
CA GLN A 55 -29.06 -22.63 -11.81
C GLN A 55 -29.14 -23.75 -10.77
N ALA A 56 -29.47 -23.41 -9.52
CA ALA A 56 -29.69 -24.38 -8.45
C ALA A 56 -31.15 -24.85 -8.37
N GLY A 57 -32.08 -24.21 -9.10
CA GLY A 57 -33.50 -24.46 -8.99
C GLY A 57 -34.08 -24.04 -7.64
N LEU A 58 -33.49 -23.04 -6.99
CA LEU A 58 -33.89 -22.56 -5.66
C LEU A 58 -34.60 -21.22 -5.76
N ALA A 59 -35.64 -21.04 -4.95
CA ALA A 59 -36.24 -19.75 -4.68
C ALA A 59 -35.46 -19.00 -3.60
N ARG A 60 -35.58 -17.67 -3.55
CA ARG A 60 -34.92 -16.85 -2.51
C ARG A 60 -35.28 -17.26 -1.08
N ARG A 61 -36.52 -17.71 -0.87
CA ARG A 61 -37.04 -18.21 0.42
C ARG A 61 -36.43 -19.54 0.86
N ASP A 62 -35.72 -20.23 -0.02
CA ASP A 62 -35.03 -21.48 0.33
C ASP A 62 -33.67 -21.20 0.98
N LEU A 63 -33.20 -19.94 0.96
CA LEU A 63 -31.99 -19.52 1.66
C LEU A 63 -32.18 -19.62 3.17
N SER A 64 -31.16 -20.12 3.86
CA SER A 64 -31.13 -20.26 5.31
C SER A 64 -30.34 -19.14 5.98
N ALA A 65 -29.38 -18.55 5.28
CA ALA A 65 -28.59 -17.41 5.75
C ALA A 65 -27.95 -16.65 4.58
N ILE A 66 -27.57 -15.40 4.85
CA ILE A 66 -26.79 -14.57 3.92
C ILE A 66 -25.42 -14.31 4.51
N ALA A 67 -24.35 -14.62 3.78
CA ALA A 67 -22.98 -14.37 4.19
C ALA A 67 -22.36 -13.20 3.42
N PHE A 68 -21.39 -12.53 4.02
CA PHE A 68 -20.61 -11.53 3.32
C PHE A 68 -19.18 -11.41 3.84
N GLY A 69 -18.27 -11.02 2.96
CA GLY A 69 -16.93 -10.58 3.31
C GLY A 69 -17.00 -9.30 4.14
N GLN A 70 -16.75 -9.43 5.43
CA GLN A 70 -16.81 -8.36 6.42
C GLN A 70 -15.62 -7.40 6.27
N GLY A 71 -14.54 -7.84 5.63
CA GLY A 71 -13.29 -7.11 5.49
C GLY A 71 -12.18 -7.69 6.37
N PRO A 72 -11.03 -6.99 6.46
CA PRO A 72 -10.72 -5.69 5.86
C PRO A 72 -10.66 -5.66 4.32
N GLY A 73 -10.75 -4.47 3.74
CA GLY A 73 -10.69 -4.26 2.29
C GLY A 73 -11.14 -2.87 1.82
N GLY A 74 -11.51 -2.76 0.55
CA GLY A 74 -11.98 -1.52 -0.07
C GLY A 74 -13.29 -1.00 0.54
N PHE A 75 -13.25 0.23 1.06
CA PHE A 75 -14.36 0.82 1.83
C PHE A 75 -15.72 0.81 1.12
N THR A 76 -15.76 1.22 -0.14
CA THR A 76 -16.99 1.23 -0.95
C THR A 76 -17.50 -0.19 -1.19
N GLY A 77 -16.58 -1.12 -1.46
CA GLY A 77 -16.89 -2.53 -1.68
C GLY A 77 -17.56 -3.16 -0.45
N LEU A 78 -16.92 -3.08 0.71
CA LEU A 78 -17.45 -3.64 1.96
C LEU A 78 -18.88 -3.15 2.27
N ARG A 79 -19.19 -1.88 1.98
CA ARG A 79 -20.54 -1.33 2.16
C ARG A 79 -21.56 -1.92 1.19
N VAL A 80 -21.17 -2.22 -0.05
CA VAL A 80 -22.03 -2.88 -1.03
C VAL A 80 -22.38 -4.29 -0.54
N ALA A 81 -21.39 -5.12 -0.21
CA ALA A 81 -21.65 -6.48 0.28
C ALA A 81 -22.47 -6.49 1.57
N CYS A 82 -22.12 -5.66 2.56
CA CYS A 82 -22.87 -5.56 3.81
C CYS A 82 -24.31 -5.09 3.58
N GLY A 83 -24.52 -3.99 2.83
CA GLY A 83 -25.86 -3.46 2.59
C GLY A 83 -26.76 -4.41 1.81
N VAL A 84 -26.22 -5.11 0.81
CA VAL A 84 -26.95 -6.16 0.07
C VAL A 84 -27.28 -7.34 0.98
N ALA A 85 -26.33 -7.77 1.82
CA ALA A 85 -26.55 -8.86 2.76
C ALA A 85 -27.66 -8.52 3.76
N GLN A 86 -27.61 -7.33 4.37
CA GLN A 86 -28.63 -6.84 5.29
C GLN A 86 -30.00 -6.73 4.62
N GLY A 87 -30.06 -6.12 3.44
CA GLY A 87 -31.32 -5.95 2.71
C GLY A 87 -31.99 -7.28 2.35
N LEU A 88 -31.22 -8.27 1.89
CA LEU A 88 -31.73 -9.61 1.59
C LEU A 88 -32.13 -10.36 2.86
N ALA A 89 -31.30 -10.30 3.91
CA ALA A 89 -31.54 -10.98 5.17
C ALA A 89 -32.84 -10.48 5.84
N VAL A 90 -33.04 -9.16 5.90
CA VAL A 90 -34.28 -8.55 6.41
C VAL A 90 -35.49 -8.96 5.57
N ALA A 91 -35.37 -8.93 4.24
CA ALA A 91 -36.49 -9.27 3.36
C ALA A 91 -36.90 -10.74 3.41
N LEU A 92 -35.96 -11.64 3.75
CA LEU A 92 -36.17 -13.09 3.79
C LEU A 92 -36.34 -13.63 5.21
N ASP A 93 -36.19 -12.79 6.23
CA ASP A 93 -36.20 -13.18 7.65
C ASP A 93 -35.17 -14.28 7.97
N VAL A 94 -33.95 -14.09 7.47
CA VAL A 94 -32.81 -15.01 7.69
C VAL A 94 -31.65 -14.27 8.33
N PRO A 95 -30.81 -14.93 9.14
CA PRO A 95 -29.68 -14.27 9.78
C PRO A 95 -28.52 -14.04 8.80
N VAL A 96 -27.58 -13.22 9.25
CA VAL A 96 -26.37 -12.85 8.49
C VAL A 96 -25.13 -13.54 9.07
N LEU A 97 -24.20 -13.92 8.20
CA LEU A 97 -22.90 -14.51 8.54
C LEU A 97 -21.77 -13.58 8.07
N PRO A 98 -21.26 -12.68 8.93
CA PRO A 98 -20.08 -11.89 8.63
C PRO A 98 -18.83 -12.79 8.62
N VAL A 99 -18.02 -12.70 7.57
CA VAL A 99 -16.82 -13.54 7.40
C VAL A 99 -15.60 -12.66 7.20
N ASP A 100 -14.53 -12.95 7.94
CA ASP A 100 -13.23 -12.29 7.79
C ASP A 100 -12.65 -12.57 6.38
N SER A 101 -12.46 -11.50 5.61
CA SER A 101 -11.97 -11.60 4.23
C SER A 101 -10.51 -12.05 4.17
N LEU A 102 -9.66 -11.70 5.14
CA LEU A 102 -8.27 -12.18 5.16
C LEU A 102 -8.21 -13.68 5.52
N CYS A 103 -9.09 -14.15 6.42
CA CYS A 103 -9.20 -15.59 6.68
C CYS A 103 -9.60 -16.38 5.41
N ALA A 104 -10.41 -15.78 4.53
CA ALA A 104 -10.78 -16.37 3.26
C ALA A 104 -9.59 -16.49 2.28
N VAL A 105 -8.66 -15.54 2.30
CA VAL A 105 -7.39 -15.61 1.57
C VAL A 105 -6.50 -16.71 2.13
N ALA A 106 -6.40 -16.82 3.46
CA ALA A 106 -5.64 -17.89 4.11
C ALA A 106 -6.15 -19.27 3.70
N LEU A 107 -7.48 -19.49 3.74
CA LEU A 107 -8.13 -20.73 3.29
C LEU A 107 -7.82 -21.04 1.82
N GLN A 108 -7.81 -20.03 0.96
CA GLN A 108 -7.52 -20.19 -0.46
C GLN A 108 -6.07 -20.63 -0.72
N GLY A 109 -5.12 -19.99 -0.03
CA GLY A 109 -3.68 -20.25 -0.19
C GLY A 109 -3.16 -21.44 0.62
N ALA A 110 -3.99 -22.06 1.46
CA ALA A 110 -3.58 -23.10 2.38
C ALA A 110 -3.03 -24.36 1.70
N GLY A 111 -3.57 -24.70 0.52
CA GLY A 111 -3.16 -25.86 -0.25
C GLY A 111 -3.18 -27.15 0.57
N GLU A 112 -2.07 -27.89 0.53
CA GLU A 112 -1.90 -29.18 1.19
C GLU A 112 -1.47 -29.09 2.66
N ASP A 113 -1.10 -27.90 3.15
CA ASP A 113 -0.68 -27.68 4.55
C ASP A 113 -1.59 -26.69 5.29
N PRO A 114 -2.90 -27.00 5.44
CA PRO A 114 -3.83 -26.12 6.16
C PRO A 114 -3.53 -26.02 7.66
N ALA A 115 -2.80 -26.97 8.23
CA ALA A 115 -2.41 -26.97 9.63
C ALA A 115 -1.20 -26.05 9.91
N GLY A 116 -0.57 -25.52 8.86
CA GLY A 116 0.47 -24.50 8.96
C GLY A 116 -0.05 -23.16 9.48
N VAL A 117 0.88 -22.24 9.76
CA VAL A 117 0.54 -20.84 10.07
C VAL A 117 0.50 -20.06 8.75
N HIS A 118 -0.64 -19.44 8.46
CA HIS A 118 -0.88 -18.66 7.25
C HIS A 118 -1.00 -17.18 7.62
N VAL A 119 -0.03 -16.38 7.21
CA VAL A 119 0.00 -14.93 7.41
C VAL A 119 -0.46 -14.26 6.13
N VAL A 120 -1.52 -13.47 6.21
CA VAL A 120 -2.12 -12.79 5.06
C VAL A 120 -1.73 -11.33 5.11
N LEU A 121 -1.19 -10.82 4.01
CA LEU A 121 -0.68 -9.47 3.84
C LEU A 121 -1.30 -8.88 2.57
N GLN A 122 -2.32 -8.05 2.75
CA GLN A 122 -3.06 -7.44 1.64
C GLN A 122 -2.77 -5.95 1.54
N ASP A 123 -2.54 -5.43 0.34
CA ASP A 123 -2.25 -4.01 0.13
C ASP A 123 -3.45 -3.16 0.59
N ALA A 124 -3.27 -2.46 1.71
CA ALA A 124 -4.27 -1.56 2.25
C ALA A 124 -4.23 -0.20 1.55
N ARG A 125 -3.28 0.02 0.65
CA ARG A 125 -2.98 1.29 -0.02
C ARG A 125 -2.31 2.27 0.95
N MET A 126 -1.88 3.42 0.45
CA MET A 126 -1.21 4.46 1.27
C MET A 126 0.07 3.98 1.97
N ASN A 127 0.78 3.01 1.35
CA ASN A 127 1.96 2.38 1.94
C ASN A 127 1.64 1.67 3.28
N GLU A 128 0.43 1.13 3.40
CA GLU A 128 -0.03 0.33 4.53
C GLU A 128 -0.46 -1.07 4.06
N VAL A 129 -0.47 -2.02 4.99
CA VAL A 129 -0.79 -3.43 4.75
C VAL A 129 -1.83 -3.87 5.77
N TYR A 130 -2.89 -4.54 5.31
CA TYR A 130 -3.77 -5.31 6.17
C TYR A 130 -3.08 -6.65 6.47
N ALA A 131 -2.82 -6.91 7.75
CA ALA A 131 -2.05 -8.06 8.21
C ALA A 131 -2.84 -8.88 9.23
N ALA A 132 -2.82 -10.21 9.06
CA ALA A 132 -3.44 -11.15 10.00
C ALA A 132 -2.74 -12.51 9.93
N ALA A 133 -2.93 -13.35 10.94
CA ALA A 133 -2.39 -14.72 10.96
C ALA A 133 -3.46 -15.74 11.38
N TYR A 134 -3.51 -16.85 10.67
CA TYR A 134 -4.51 -17.91 10.85
C TYR A 134 -3.87 -19.29 10.80
N ARG A 135 -4.60 -20.29 11.29
CA ARG A 135 -4.26 -21.71 11.17
C ARG A 135 -5.53 -22.54 11.15
N ALA A 136 -5.55 -23.67 10.43
CA ALA A 136 -6.64 -24.62 10.58
C ALA A 136 -6.55 -25.35 11.93
N GLY A 137 -7.61 -25.24 12.74
CA GLY A 137 -7.88 -26.02 13.95
C GLY A 137 -8.69 -27.29 13.64
N GLY A 138 -8.25 -28.12 12.69
CA GLY A 138 -8.99 -29.30 12.25
C GLY A 138 -9.90 -28.99 11.06
N ALA A 139 -11.23 -29.01 11.24
CA ALA A 139 -12.19 -28.64 10.19
C ALA A 139 -12.35 -27.11 10.05
N ASP A 140 -11.82 -26.36 11.02
CA ASP A 140 -12.17 -24.96 11.30
C ASP A 140 -10.96 -24.05 11.20
N TRP A 141 -11.16 -22.76 10.92
CA TRP A 141 -10.08 -21.77 10.92
C TRP A 141 -10.00 -20.98 12.22
N VAL A 142 -8.81 -20.91 12.80
CA VAL A 142 -8.51 -20.19 14.05
C VAL A 142 -7.72 -18.93 13.74
N THR A 143 -8.15 -17.82 14.32
CA THR A 143 -7.42 -16.54 14.26
C THR A 143 -6.31 -16.56 15.31
N LEU A 144 -5.06 -16.53 14.87
CA LEU A 144 -3.88 -16.41 15.74
C LEU A 144 -3.54 -14.94 15.99
N GLN A 145 -3.75 -14.11 14.98
CA GLN A 145 -3.59 -12.67 15.04
C GLN A 145 -4.73 -12.03 14.26
N ALA A 146 -5.55 -11.24 14.95
CA ALA A 146 -6.67 -10.53 14.34
C ALA A 146 -6.19 -9.52 13.29
N PRO A 147 -7.02 -9.21 12.27
CA PRO A 147 -6.70 -8.20 11.27
C PRO A 147 -6.27 -6.86 11.88
N ALA A 148 -5.11 -6.38 11.45
CA ALA A 148 -4.54 -5.10 11.82
C ALA A 148 -4.12 -4.31 10.57
N LEU A 149 -4.04 -2.99 10.70
CA LEU A 149 -3.49 -2.09 9.69
C LEU A 149 -2.08 -1.69 10.15
N LEU A 150 -1.09 -1.94 9.30
CA LEU A 150 0.32 -1.64 9.59
C LEU A 150 0.89 -0.74 8.51
N ALA A 151 1.76 0.20 8.87
CA ALA A 151 2.60 0.84 7.88
C ALA A 151 3.52 -0.21 7.26
N ARG A 152 3.78 -0.11 5.95
CA ARG A 152 4.62 -1.08 5.24
C ARG A 152 5.99 -1.27 5.92
N ALA A 153 6.59 -0.19 6.41
CA ALA A 153 7.89 -0.25 7.09
C ALA A 153 7.89 -1.15 8.34
N ASP A 154 6.74 -1.28 9.01
CA ASP A 154 6.64 -1.98 10.30
C ASP A 154 6.26 -3.47 10.15
N VAL A 155 5.92 -3.92 8.94
CA VAL A 155 5.40 -5.29 8.70
C VAL A 155 6.43 -6.35 9.05
N ALA A 156 7.71 -6.15 8.72
CA ALA A 156 8.76 -7.12 9.02
C ALA A 156 9.01 -7.23 10.53
N ASP A 157 9.11 -6.09 11.22
CA ASP A 157 9.28 -6.04 12.68
C ASP A 157 8.09 -6.62 13.41
N TRP A 158 6.87 -6.32 12.95
CA TRP A 158 5.65 -6.96 13.44
C TRP A 158 5.71 -8.49 13.27
N ALA A 159 6.05 -8.99 12.08
CA ALA A 159 6.11 -10.43 11.85
C ALA A 159 7.19 -11.10 12.74
N ALA A 160 8.34 -10.47 12.92
CA ALA A 160 9.40 -10.96 13.79
C ALA A 160 8.94 -11.08 15.26
N ARG A 161 8.23 -10.08 15.78
CA ARG A 161 7.72 -10.10 17.16
C ARG A 161 6.57 -11.07 17.35
N GLU A 162 5.56 -11.03 16.48
CA GLU A 162 4.32 -11.78 16.68
C GLU A 162 4.48 -13.28 16.33
N SER A 163 5.40 -13.63 15.44
CA SER A 163 5.58 -15.03 14.99
C SER A 163 5.92 -16.01 16.11
N ALA A 164 6.59 -15.55 17.16
CA ALA A 164 6.85 -16.35 18.36
C ALA A 164 5.55 -16.80 19.07
N GLY A 165 4.49 -15.98 19.00
CA GLY A 165 3.19 -16.24 19.63
C GLY A 165 2.26 -17.14 18.81
N TRP A 166 2.52 -17.38 17.52
CA TRP A 166 1.65 -18.16 16.64
C TRP A 166 1.70 -19.68 16.89
N GLY A 167 2.62 -20.13 17.75
CA GLY A 167 2.75 -21.55 18.11
C GLY A 167 3.15 -22.40 16.91
N MET A 168 4.26 -22.04 16.25
CA MET A 168 4.80 -22.78 15.12
C MET A 168 5.28 -24.18 15.55
N ARG A 169 5.13 -25.18 14.67
CA ARG A 169 5.67 -26.52 14.89
C ARG A 169 7.21 -26.48 14.85
N ALA A 170 7.88 -27.34 15.61
CA ALA A 170 9.34 -27.45 15.56
C ALA A 170 9.81 -27.76 14.12
N GLY A 171 10.65 -26.88 13.55
CA GLY A 171 11.11 -26.98 12.15
C GLY A 171 10.09 -26.52 11.10
N GLY A 172 8.90 -26.08 11.51
CA GLY A 172 7.88 -25.49 10.63
C GLY A 172 8.04 -23.98 10.54
N GLY A 173 7.95 -23.43 9.32
CA GLY A 173 7.83 -21.99 9.09
C GLY A 173 6.36 -21.57 9.02
N TRP A 174 6.14 -20.31 8.65
CA TRP A 174 4.83 -19.77 8.32
C TRP A 174 4.77 -19.41 6.84
N THR A 175 3.58 -19.37 6.26
CA THR A 175 3.38 -19.10 4.84
C THR A 175 2.74 -17.72 4.67
N ALA A 176 3.38 -16.85 3.89
CA ALA A 176 2.90 -15.51 3.56
C ALA A 176 2.01 -15.54 2.31
N HIS A 177 0.84 -14.91 2.39
CA HIS A 177 -0.17 -14.79 1.32
C HIS A 177 -0.51 -13.32 1.06
N GLY A 178 -1.17 -13.05 -0.07
CA GLY A 178 -1.74 -11.74 -0.40
C GLY A 178 -0.88 -10.88 -1.32
N ASP A 179 -1.50 -9.85 -1.90
CA ASP A 179 -0.92 -9.01 -2.96
C ASP A 179 0.13 -8.00 -2.46
N ALA A 180 0.22 -7.75 -1.15
CA ALA A 180 1.24 -6.86 -0.60
C ALA A 180 2.67 -7.36 -0.91
N LEU A 181 2.85 -8.67 -1.04
CA LEU A 181 4.12 -9.30 -1.42
C LEU A 181 4.57 -8.94 -2.84
N ASP A 182 3.60 -8.67 -3.73
CA ASP A 182 3.83 -8.23 -5.11
C ASP A 182 3.96 -6.71 -5.20
N VAL A 183 3.13 -5.98 -4.45
CA VAL A 183 3.13 -4.51 -4.41
C VAL A 183 4.41 -3.98 -3.77
N PHE A 184 4.99 -4.69 -2.80
CA PHE A 184 6.21 -4.30 -2.10
C PHE A 184 7.33 -5.35 -2.26
N PRO A 185 8.14 -5.30 -3.34
CA PRO A 185 9.13 -6.33 -3.66
C PRO A 185 10.17 -6.61 -2.55
N GLY A 186 10.49 -5.62 -1.71
CA GLY A 186 11.38 -5.81 -0.56
C GLY A 186 10.76 -6.65 0.56
N LEU A 187 9.42 -6.65 0.67
CA LEU A 187 8.70 -7.31 1.77
C LEU A 187 8.90 -8.81 1.74
N ALA A 188 8.77 -9.42 0.56
CA ALA A 188 8.95 -10.86 0.42
C ALA A 188 10.32 -11.31 0.95
N ARG A 189 11.39 -10.59 0.60
CA ARG A 189 12.76 -10.90 1.06
C ARG A 189 12.94 -10.70 2.56
N GLU A 190 12.38 -9.62 3.10
CA GLU A 190 12.41 -9.35 4.55
C GLU A 190 11.74 -10.48 5.34
N LEU A 191 10.59 -10.97 4.86
CA LEU A 191 9.85 -12.05 5.51
C LEU A 191 10.52 -13.42 5.33
N GLU A 192 11.10 -13.70 4.15
CA GLU A 192 11.90 -14.91 3.90
C GLU A 192 13.09 -15.00 4.87
N ALA A 193 13.73 -13.88 5.19
CA ALA A 193 14.80 -13.81 6.19
C ALA A 193 14.32 -14.18 7.62
N LEU A 194 13.01 -14.04 7.89
CA LEU A 194 12.35 -14.45 9.13
C LEU A 194 11.81 -15.90 9.08
N GLY A 195 12.13 -16.65 8.03
CA GLY A 195 11.68 -18.04 7.86
C GLY A 195 10.29 -18.18 7.25
N ALA A 196 9.73 -17.11 6.67
CA ALA A 196 8.50 -17.18 5.91
C ALA A 196 8.71 -17.93 4.59
N ARG A 197 7.72 -18.70 4.17
CA ARG A 197 7.60 -19.19 2.79
C ARG A 197 6.59 -18.33 2.06
N ARG A 198 6.91 -17.87 0.87
CA ARG A 198 5.91 -17.24 0.00
C ARG A 198 4.98 -18.31 -0.57
N ALA A 199 3.67 -18.12 -0.43
CA ALA A 199 2.70 -18.96 -1.12
C ALA A 199 2.88 -18.86 -2.64
N ALA A 200 2.73 -19.98 -3.35
CA ALA A 200 2.72 -19.94 -4.80
C ALA A 200 1.55 -19.05 -5.27
N ALA A 201 1.85 -18.06 -6.12
CA ALA A 201 0.84 -17.15 -6.64
C ALA A 201 -0.20 -17.94 -7.45
N ALA A 202 -1.42 -18.06 -6.93
CA ALA A 202 -2.53 -18.51 -7.74
C ALA A 202 -2.92 -17.39 -8.73
N PRO A 203 -3.23 -17.69 -10.00
CA PRO A 203 -3.57 -16.68 -11.02
C PRO A 203 -4.70 -15.71 -10.63
N GLU A 204 -5.57 -16.10 -9.69
CA GLU A 204 -6.74 -15.35 -9.23
C GLU A 204 -6.76 -15.14 -7.69
N GLY A 205 -5.66 -15.46 -6.96
CA GLY A 205 -5.73 -15.80 -5.52
C GLY A 205 -5.00 -14.92 -4.51
N ALA A 206 -4.82 -13.63 -4.82
CA ALA A 206 -4.27 -12.69 -3.84
C ALA A 206 -5.34 -11.94 -3.02
N HIS A 207 -6.63 -12.19 -3.28
CA HIS A 207 -7.77 -11.56 -2.62
C HIS A 207 -8.84 -12.58 -2.26
N ALA A 208 -9.70 -12.20 -1.30
CA ALA A 208 -10.84 -13.00 -0.90
C ALA A 208 -11.78 -13.26 -2.08
N GLN A 209 -12.33 -14.48 -2.14
CA GLN A 209 -13.30 -14.90 -3.15
C GLN A 209 -14.61 -15.31 -2.49
N ALA A 210 -15.74 -15.07 -3.15
CA ALA A 210 -17.05 -15.44 -2.60
C ALA A 210 -17.17 -16.94 -2.30
N GLY A 211 -16.47 -17.79 -3.07
CA GLY A 211 -16.44 -19.24 -2.81
C GLY A 211 -15.79 -19.61 -1.48
N THR A 212 -14.70 -18.94 -1.09
CA THR A 212 -14.04 -19.18 0.21
C THR A 212 -14.81 -18.52 1.35
N ILE A 213 -15.43 -17.35 1.12
CA ILE A 213 -16.40 -16.76 2.04
C ILE A 213 -17.53 -17.72 2.35
N ALA A 214 -18.13 -18.37 1.34
CA ALA A 214 -19.22 -19.32 1.54
C ALA A 214 -18.80 -20.55 2.38
N ARG A 215 -17.57 -21.06 2.20
CA ARG A 215 -17.04 -22.18 2.99
C ARG A 215 -16.83 -21.81 4.46
N LEU A 216 -16.27 -20.63 4.73
CA LEU A 216 -16.13 -20.12 6.09
C LEU A 216 -17.50 -19.78 6.72
N ALA A 217 -18.46 -19.35 5.91
CA ALA A 217 -19.83 -19.14 6.35
C ALA A 217 -20.54 -20.45 6.72
N GLU A 218 -20.30 -21.55 6.01
CA GLU A 218 -20.79 -22.89 6.40
C GLU A 218 -20.28 -23.28 7.80
N GLN A 219 -19.02 -22.99 8.11
CA GLN A 219 -18.49 -23.19 9.45
C GLN A 219 -19.22 -22.32 10.47
N ALA A 220 -19.31 -21.01 10.21
CA ALA A 220 -19.97 -20.06 11.10
C ALA A 220 -21.45 -20.40 11.36
N TRP A 221 -22.15 -20.90 10.36
CA TRP A 221 -23.52 -21.40 10.46
C TRP A 221 -23.63 -22.56 11.44
N ARG A 222 -22.78 -23.58 11.28
CA ARG A 222 -22.78 -24.77 12.13
C ARG A 222 -22.41 -24.48 13.58
N GLU A 223 -21.60 -23.45 13.81
CA GLU A 223 -21.20 -22.98 15.13
C GLU A 223 -22.21 -22.00 15.76
N GLY A 224 -23.29 -21.65 15.06
CA GLY A 224 -24.31 -20.72 15.56
C GLY A 224 -23.80 -19.27 15.67
N ARG A 225 -22.79 -18.88 14.88
CA ARG A 225 -22.21 -17.52 14.85
C ARG A 225 -22.97 -16.54 13.95
N ALA A 226 -24.18 -16.90 13.54
CA ALA A 226 -25.02 -16.00 12.77
C ALA A 226 -25.47 -14.81 13.64
N VAL A 227 -25.58 -13.63 13.04
CA VAL A 227 -26.01 -12.40 13.70
C VAL A 227 -27.30 -11.89 13.08
N ASP A 228 -28.03 -11.08 13.84
CA ASP A 228 -29.14 -10.31 13.31
C ASP A 228 -28.66 -9.36 12.20
N ALA A 229 -29.48 -9.17 11.16
CA ALA A 229 -29.12 -8.32 10.04
C ALA A 229 -28.81 -6.87 10.46
N ALA A 230 -29.47 -6.33 11.48
CA ALA A 230 -29.19 -4.99 12.00
C ALA A 230 -27.83 -4.88 12.72
N LEU A 231 -27.28 -6.00 13.19
CA LEU A 231 -25.97 -6.05 13.86
C LEU A 231 -24.81 -6.33 12.88
N ALA A 232 -25.11 -6.73 11.64
CA ALA A 232 -24.10 -6.91 10.63
C ALA A 232 -23.44 -5.57 10.27
N SER A 233 -22.11 -5.51 10.36
CA SER A 233 -21.33 -4.31 10.01
C SER A 233 -20.02 -4.68 9.33
N PRO A 234 -19.50 -3.85 8.41
CA PRO A 234 -18.13 -4.00 7.93
C PRO A 234 -17.11 -3.91 9.08
N ALA A 235 -16.02 -4.67 8.97
CA ALA A 235 -14.86 -4.62 9.84
C ALA A 235 -13.88 -3.56 9.29
N TYR A 236 -14.02 -2.32 9.76
CA TYR A 236 -13.11 -1.24 9.42
C TYR A 236 -11.88 -1.30 10.31
N VAL A 237 -10.73 -1.61 9.71
CA VAL A 237 -9.43 -1.63 10.40
C VAL A 237 -8.66 -0.32 10.17
N ARG A 238 -9.14 0.53 9.25
CA ARG A 238 -8.61 1.87 9.00
C ARG A 238 -9.56 2.92 9.57
N ASP A 239 -9.13 3.60 10.64
CA ASP A 239 -9.93 4.63 11.30
C ASP A 239 -10.14 5.87 10.44
N LYS A 240 -9.18 6.20 9.56
CA LYS A 240 -9.22 7.39 8.70
C LYS A 240 -9.13 7.04 7.22
N VAL A 241 -10.29 6.96 6.57
CA VAL A 241 -10.44 6.66 5.14
C VAL A 241 -10.60 7.91 4.26
N ALA A 242 -10.83 9.08 4.88
CA ALA A 242 -11.01 10.35 4.20
C ALA A 242 -10.07 11.40 4.80
N TYR A 243 -9.24 11.99 3.93
CA TYR A 243 -8.34 13.07 4.26
C TYR A 243 -8.91 14.38 3.71
N THR A 244 -8.75 15.44 4.48
CA THR A 244 -9.12 16.80 4.07
C THR A 244 -8.28 17.26 2.88
N THR A 245 -8.69 18.33 2.19
CA THR A 245 -7.93 18.90 1.07
C THR A 245 -6.52 19.31 1.48
N VAL A 246 -6.34 19.82 2.70
CA VAL A 246 -5.03 20.21 3.27
C VAL A 246 -4.17 18.97 3.53
N GLU A 247 -4.75 17.91 4.07
CA GLU A 247 -4.04 16.65 4.34
C GLU A 247 -3.65 15.93 3.05
N ARG A 248 -4.51 15.94 2.03
CA ARG A 248 -4.19 15.43 0.68
C ARG A 248 -3.11 16.26 0.00
N ALA A 249 -3.15 17.58 0.16
CA ALA A 249 -2.07 18.47 -0.31
C ALA A 249 -0.75 18.21 0.44
N GLY A 250 -0.82 17.72 1.68
CA GLY A 250 0.32 17.23 2.48
C GLY A 250 0.70 15.76 2.22
N GLY A 251 0.05 15.07 1.28
CA GLY A 251 0.38 13.70 0.88
C GLY A 251 -0.34 12.59 1.66
N LEU A 252 -1.34 12.90 2.48
CA LEU A 252 -2.14 11.90 3.20
C LEU A 252 -3.43 11.57 2.41
N GLY A 253 -3.66 10.28 2.11
CA GLY A 253 -4.86 9.79 1.41
C GLY A 253 -4.68 9.33 -0.05
N GLY A 254 -5.53 8.39 -0.50
CA GLY A 254 -5.66 7.96 -1.91
C GLY A 254 -6.12 6.49 -2.12
N ASN A 255 -7.10 6.27 -3.00
CA ASN A 255 -7.39 4.95 -3.61
C ASN A 255 -6.45 4.79 -4.82
N PRO A 256 -5.57 3.77 -4.89
CA PRO A 256 -4.67 3.60 -6.00
C PRO A 256 -5.43 2.92 -7.13
N GLN A 257 -6.02 3.77 -7.97
CA GLN A 257 -5.59 3.67 -9.34
C GLN A 257 -4.08 3.85 -9.34
N VAL A 258 -3.33 2.90 -9.92
CA VAL A 258 -1.94 3.10 -10.31
C VAL A 258 -1.91 4.47 -10.99
N ASP A 259 -1.44 5.47 -10.27
CA ASP A 259 -1.55 6.84 -10.73
C ASP A 259 -0.43 7.01 -11.74
N ALA A 260 -0.78 6.90 -13.01
CA ALA A 260 0.13 7.25 -14.10
C ALA A 260 0.67 8.68 -13.92
N ALA A 261 0.01 9.55 -13.14
CA ALA A 261 0.45 10.90 -12.82
C ALA A 261 1.30 11.02 -11.52
N ALA A 262 1.57 9.95 -10.78
CA ALA A 262 2.36 10.03 -9.55
C ALA A 262 3.84 10.35 -9.83
N LEU A 263 4.41 11.19 -8.97
CA LEU A 263 5.84 11.48 -8.95
C LEU A 263 6.61 10.26 -8.42
N THR A 264 7.37 9.61 -9.30
CA THR A 264 8.31 8.55 -8.95
C THR A 264 9.70 9.14 -8.72
N LEU A 265 10.43 8.63 -7.74
CA LEU A 265 11.76 9.09 -7.35
C LEU A 265 12.74 7.94 -7.54
N HIS A 266 13.86 8.20 -8.22
CA HIS A 266 14.88 7.20 -8.54
C HIS A 266 16.27 7.75 -8.22
N ASP A 267 17.23 6.86 -7.95
CA ASP A 267 18.64 7.23 -7.93
C ASP A 267 19.07 7.67 -9.34
N MET A 268 19.87 8.73 -9.41
CA MET A 268 20.43 9.22 -10.66
C MET A 268 21.54 8.27 -11.13
N THR A 269 21.46 7.85 -12.38
CA THR A 269 22.47 6.98 -13.00
C THR A 269 23.16 7.70 -14.17
N ALA A 270 24.21 7.09 -14.71
CA ALA A 270 24.88 7.61 -15.92
C ALA A 270 23.92 7.77 -17.11
N ALA A 271 22.84 6.99 -17.18
CA ALA A 271 21.82 7.08 -18.24
C ALA A 271 20.96 8.35 -18.13
N ASP A 272 20.86 8.95 -16.94
CA ASP A 272 20.04 10.14 -16.67
C ASP A 272 20.77 11.45 -17.00
N VAL A 273 22.11 11.41 -17.10
CA VAL A 273 22.98 12.60 -17.15
C VAL A 273 22.64 13.54 -18.32
N ASP A 274 22.27 12.99 -19.47
CA ASP A 274 21.90 13.79 -20.64
C ASP A 274 20.61 14.58 -20.41
N GLU A 275 19.59 13.96 -19.80
CA GLU A 275 18.31 14.60 -19.48
C GLU A 275 18.46 15.61 -18.33
N VAL A 276 19.30 15.30 -17.33
CA VAL A 276 19.65 16.20 -16.22
C VAL A 276 20.33 17.47 -16.73
N ALA A 277 21.36 17.34 -17.57
CA ALA A 277 22.07 18.48 -18.15
C ALA A 277 21.14 19.35 -19.03
N ALA A 278 20.19 18.72 -19.73
CA ALA A 278 19.18 19.43 -20.52
C ALA A 278 18.22 20.25 -19.62
N ILE A 279 17.81 19.72 -18.46
CA ILE A 279 16.98 20.49 -17.51
C ILE A 279 17.82 21.61 -16.89
N GLU A 280 19.04 21.32 -16.42
CA GLU A 280 19.95 22.27 -15.79
C GLU A 280 20.18 23.52 -16.66
N SER A 281 20.48 23.33 -17.95
CA SER A 281 20.71 24.41 -18.90
C SER A 281 19.51 25.35 -19.10
N ARG A 282 18.29 24.88 -18.78
CA ARG A 282 17.05 25.66 -18.90
C ARG A 282 16.67 26.38 -17.61
N VAL A 283 17.20 25.95 -16.46
CA VAL A 283 16.80 26.48 -15.14
C VAL A 283 17.89 27.31 -14.47
N GLN A 284 19.15 27.16 -14.87
CA GLN A 284 20.27 27.94 -14.35
C GLN A 284 20.83 28.91 -15.39
N SER A 285 21.20 30.11 -14.92
CA SER A 285 21.90 31.11 -15.75
C SER A 285 23.36 30.72 -16.06
N PHE A 286 23.97 29.89 -15.21
CA PHE A 286 25.33 29.37 -15.38
C PHE A 286 25.32 27.86 -15.05
N PRO A 287 24.81 27.03 -15.98
CA PRO A 287 24.50 25.63 -15.72
C PRO A 287 25.74 24.75 -15.59
N TRP A 288 25.64 23.70 -14.76
CA TRP A 288 26.56 22.57 -14.84
C TRP A 288 26.51 21.90 -16.22
N THR A 289 27.67 21.50 -16.73
CA THR A 289 27.76 20.75 -17.98
C THR A 289 27.45 19.27 -17.74
N ARG A 290 27.10 18.54 -18.82
CA ARG A 290 27.01 17.07 -18.82
C ARG A 290 28.22 16.41 -18.15
N LYS A 291 29.42 16.93 -18.44
CA LYS A 291 30.68 16.42 -17.87
C LYS A 291 30.72 16.59 -16.35
N ASN A 292 30.26 17.73 -15.81
CA ASN A 292 30.24 17.93 -14.35
C ASN A 292 29.36 16.90 -13.63
N PHE A 293 28.19 16.58 -14.19
CA PHE A 293 27.32 15.53 -13.64
C PHE A 293 27.95 14.15 -13.73
N ALA A 294 28.50 13.78 -14.89
CA ALA A 294 29.15 12.49 -15.09
C ALA A 294 30.34 12.29 -14.15
N ASP A 295 31.23 13.30 -14.05
CA ASP A 295 32.40 13.27 -13.19
C ASP A 295 31.98 13.21 -11.70
N GLY A 296 30.92 13.93 -11.31
CA GLY A 296 30.37 13.89 -9.95
C GLY A 296 29.86 12.50 -9.55
N LEU A 297 29.06 11.86 -10.41
CA LEU A 297 28.59 10.48 -10.16
C LEU A 297 29.76 9.49 -10.09
N ALA A 298 30.77 9.62 -10.96
CA ALA A 298 31.96 8.79 -10.94
C ALA A 298 32.81 8.99 -9.67
N ALA A 299 32.80 10.20 -9.10
CA ALA A 299 33.46 10.52 -7.83
C ALA A 299 32.65 10.07 -6.59
N GLY A 300 31.50 9.42 -6.77
CA GLY A 300 30.67 8.91 -5.67
C GLY A 300 29.63 9.88 -5.13
N TYR A 301 29.37 11.01 -5.83
CA TYR A 301 28.28 11.90 -5.46
C TYR A 301 26.94 11.20 -5.61
N ARG A 302 25.99 11.52 -4.73
CA ARG A 302 24.66 10.91 -4.70
C ARG A 302 23.69 11.80 -5.44
N GLY A 303 23.04 11.27 -6.47
CA GLY A 303 22.04 12.00 -7.24
C GLY A 303 20.68 11.33 -7.20
N TRP A 304 19.62 12.12 -7.36
CA TRP A 304 18.26 11.63 -7.50
C TRP A 304 17.52 12.36 -8.61
N VAL A 305 16.58 11.66 -9.23
CA VAL A 305 15.70 12.20 -10.28
C VAL A 305 14.25 11.92 -9.94
N VAL A 306 13.37 12.87 -10.26
CA VAL A 306 11.91 12.70 -10.13
C VAL A 306 11.30 12.61 -11.52
N ARG A 307 10.50 11.58 -11.76
CA ARG A 307 9.82 11.32 -13.04
C ARG A 307 8.30 11.23 -12.86
N ARG A 308 7.55 11.68 -13.87
CA ARG A 308 6.10 11.46 -14.02
C ARG A 308 5.84 10.91 -15.42
N MET A 309 5.15 9.77 -15.54
CA MET A 309 4.96 9.08 -16.82
C MET A 309 6.28 8.87 -17.60
N GLY A 310 7.37 8.56 -16.89
CA GLY A 310 8.70 8.39 -17.49
C GLY A 310 9.46 9.69 -17.81
N ALA A 311 8.81 10.85 -17.86
CA ALA A 311 9.48 12.12 -18.14
C ALA A 311 10.15 12.70 -16.88
N MET A 312 11.42 13.11 -16.98
CA MET A 312 12.11 13.76 -15.85
C MET A 312 11.58 15.18 -15.64
N LEU A 313 11.22 15.45 -14.38
CA LEU A 313 10.70 16.74 -13.95
C LEU A 313 11.72 17.53 -13.14
N GLY A 314 12.66 16.85 -12.48
CA GLY A 314 13.71 17.50 -11.72
C GLY A 314 14.73 16.51 -11.18
N PHE A 315 15.81 17.05 -10.65
CA PHE A 315 16.95 16.31 -10.13
C PHE A 315 17.60 17.03 -8.96
N ALA A 316 18.39 16.30 -8.18
CA ALA A 316 19.29 16.83 -7.17
C ALA A 316 20.60 16.05 -7.17
N LEU A 317 21.70 16.71 -6.78
CA LEU A 317 23.01 16.10 -6.60
C LEU A 317 23.62 16.57 -5.28
N VAL A 318 24.09 15.61 -4.49
CA VAL A 318 24.65 15.79 -3.16
C VAL A 318 26.05 15.17 -3.12
N MET A 319 26.97 15.86 -2.47
CA MET A 319 28.27 15.33 -2.11
C MET A 319 28.32 15.13 -0.61
N ASP A 320 28.66 13.93 -0.17
CA ASP A 320 28.89 13.63 1.24
C ASP A 320 30.30 14.12 1.64
N ALA A 321 30.38 14.85 2.74
CA ALA A 321 31.63 15.21 3.39
C ALA A 321 31.65 14.62 4.82
N PRO A 322 32.82 14.53 5.49
CA PRO A 322 32.94 13.87 6.79
C PRO A 322 32.06 14.45 7.89
N ASP A 323 31.73 15.73 7.82
CA ASP A 323 31.01 16.50 8.83
C ASP A 323 29.60 16.91 8.40
N MET A 324 29.28 16.89 7.10
CA MET A 324 27.95 17.20 6.56
C MET A 324 27.81 16.80 5.09
N ALA A 325 26.58 16.73 4.60
CA ALA A 325 26.33 16.66 3.17
C ALA A 325 26.21 18.06 2.54
N HIS A 326 26.67 18.21 1.30
CA HIS A 326 26.51 19.41 0.49
C HIS A 326 25.52 19.16 -0.64
N LEU A 327 24.38 19.86 -0.65
CA LEU A 327 23.49 19.92 -1.81
C LEU A 327 24.12 20.84 -2.87
N LEU A 328 24.76 20.23 -3.86
CA LEU A 328 25.51 20.94 -4.90
C LEU A 328 24.60 21.59 -5.93
N VAL A 329 23.58 20.87 -6.37
CA VAL A 329 22.62 21.38 -7.34
C VAL A 329 21.26 20.71 -7.16
N ILE A 330 20.20 21.50 -7.32
CA ILE A 330 18.81 21.04 -7.39
C ILE A 330 18.10 21.82 -8.49
N GLY A 331 17.47 21.09 -9.41
CA GLY A 331 16.81 21.66 -10.59
C GLY A 331 15.43 21.08 -10.79
N VAL A 332 14.44 21.93 -11.08
CA VAL A 332 13.08 21.53 -11.42
C VAL A 332 12.63 22.28 -12.67
N ARG A 333 12.18 21.53 -13.67
CA ARG A 333 11.71 22.06 -14.95
C ARG A 333 10.61 23.11 -14.72
N PRO A 334 10.59 24.25 -15.44
CA PRO A 334 9.70 25.38 -15.12
C PRO A 334 8.21 25.01 -15.07
N ASP A 335 7.75 24.16 -15.97
CA ASP A 335 6.38 23.63 -16.08
C ASP A 335 6.03 22.57 -15.03
N ALA A 336 7.01 22.11 -14.24
CA ALA A 336 6.85 21.16 -13.14
C ALA A 336 7.07 21.81 -11.75
N GLN A 337 7.34 23.12 -11.69
CA GLN A 337 7.48 23.84 -10.43
C GLN A 337 6.14 23.98 -9.70
N ARG A 338 6.21 24.13 -8.36
CA ARG A 338 5.03 24.25 -7.47
C ARG A 338 4.08 23.03 -7.51
N GLN A 339 4.56 21.88 -8.00
CA GLN A 339 3.83 20.60 -8.03
C GLN A 339 4.44 19.55 -7.09
N GLY A 340 5.21 19.97 -6.06
CA GLY A 340 5.81 19.07 -5.07
C GLY A 340 7.12 18.37 -5.50
N VAL A 341 7.61 18.58 -6.72
CA VAL A 341 8.85 17.95 -7.23
C VAL A 341 10.09 18.34 -6.41
N GLY A 342 10.30 19.65 -6.20
CA GLY A 342 11.44 20.15 -5.43
C GLY A 342 11.40 19.72 -3.96
N GLU A 343 10.22 19.68 -3.36
CA GLU A 343 10.01 19.19 -1.99
C GLU A 343 10.37 17.71 -1.87
N ARG A 344 9.98 16.88 -2.85
CA ARG A 344 10.32 15.45 -2.87
C ARG A 344 11.82 15.20 -3.02
N LEU A 345 12.49 15.97 -3.88
CA LEU A 345 13.95 15.92 -4.05
C LEU A 345 14.68 16.33 -2.76
N LEU A 346 14.30 17.48 -2.18
CA LEU A 346 14.94 17.97 -0.96
C LEU A 346 14.74 17.01 0.22
N ARG A 347 13.54 16.45 0.37
CA ARG A 347 13.25 15.43 1.39
C ARG A 347 14.15 14.21 1.24
N ARG A 348 14.34 13.72 0.01
CA ARG A 348 15.26 12.60 -0.26
C ARG A 348 16.70 12.90 0.14
N CYS A 349 17.18 14.13 -0.11
CA CYS A 349 18.51 14.56 0.32
C CYS A 349 18.64 14.57 1.85
N ILE A 350 17.61 15.05 2.56
CA ILE A 350 17.56 15.05 4.03
C ILE A 350 17.55 13.62 4.59
N ASP A 351 16.71 12.76 4.01
CA ASP A 351 16.61 11.35 4.43
C ASP A 351 17.93 10.60 4.18
N HIS A 352 18.64 10.91 3.09
CA HIS A 352 20.00 10.42 2.85
C HIS A 352 20.96 10.83 3.96
N CYS A 353 20.96 12.10 4.37
CA CYS A 353 21.82 12.57 5.46
C CYS A 353 21.53 11.82 6.76
N ARG A 354 20.25 11.62 7.11
CA ARG A 354 19.84 10.84 8.28
C ARG A 354 20.33 9.39 8.21
N GLN A 355 20.13 8.73 7.07
CA GLN A 355 20.59 7.35 6.84
C GLN A 355 22.11 7.22 6.91
N ALA A 356 22.84 8.23 6.45
CA ALA A 356 24.29 8.27 6.49
C ALA A 356 24.85 8.74 7.84
N GLY A 357 24.01 9.10 8.81
CA GLY A 357 24.43 9.65 10.10
C GLY A 357 25.08 11.03 10.01
N LEU A 358 24.82 11.78 8.94
CA LEU A 358 25.39 13.12 8.72
C LEU A 358 24.57 14.16 9.50
N PRO A 359 25.21 15.00 10.33
CA PRO A 359 24.53 15.88 11.28
C PRO A 359 23.92 17.12 10.61
N ALA A 360 24.18 17.37 9.32
CA ALA A 360 23.64 18.51 8.61
C ALA A 360 23.62 18.32 7.09
N LEU A 361 22.74 19.09 6.44
CA LEU A 361 22.72 19.33 4.99
C LEU A 361 22.96 20.82 4.74
N THR A 362 23.97 21.15 3.94
CA THR A 362 24.33 22.54 3.62
C THR A 362 24.22 22.82 2.11
N LEU A 363 24.02 24.09 1.77
CA LEU A 363 23.94 24.54 0.38
C LEU A 363 24.38 25.99 0.24
N GLU A 364 24.77 26.35 -0.97
CA GLU A 364 24.94 27.72 -1.40
C GLU A 364 23.78 28.18 -2.27
N VAL A 365 23.30 29.41 -2.05
CA VAL A 365 22.25 30.04 -2.86
C VAL A 365 22.57 31.51 -3.13
N ARG A 366 22.24 31.99 -4.33
CA ARG A 366 22.37 33.41 -4.71
C ARG A 366 21.45 34.28 -3.84
N PRO A 367 21.91 35.39 -3.26
CA PRO A 367 21.06 36.34 -2.56
C PRO A 367 19.90 36.86 -3.42
N SER A 368 20.10 36.99 -4.73
CA SER A 368 19.04 37.37 -5.68
C SER A 368 17.97 36.30 -5.92
N ASN A 369 18.20 35.05 -5.52
CA ASN A 369 17.24 33.96 -5.72
C ASN A 369 16.27 33.84 -4.53
N GLU A 370 15.45 34.87 -4.35
CA GLU A 370 14.49 34.98 -3.24
C GLU A 370 13.54 33.78 -3.16
N ARG A 371 13.16 33.20 -4.32
CA ARG A 371 12.28 32.03 -4.39
C ARG A 371 12.94 30.79 -3.80
N ALA A 372 14.20 30.53 -4.13
CA ALA A 372 14.95 29.41 -3.55
C ALA A 372 15.21 29.62 -2.06
N ILE A 373 15.57 30.84 -1.65
CA ILE A 373 15.77 31.19 -0.23
C ILE A 373 14.50 30.93 0.57
N ALA A 374 13.34 31.40 0.10
CA ALA A 374 12.06 31.15 0.78
C ALA A 374 11.72 29.66 0.85
N PHE A 375 12.00 28.90 -0.22
CA PHE A 375 11.84 27.46 -0.25
C PHE A 375 12.71 26.78 0.83
N TYR A 376 14.01 27.08 0.90
CA TYR A 376 14.90 26.48 1.90
C TYR A 376 14.54 26.87 3.34
N ARG A 377 14.18 28.14 3.60
CA ARG A 377 13.74 28.58 4.93
C ARG A 377 12.51 27.81 5.41
N ARG A 378 11.53 27.56 4.52
CA ARG A 378 10.35 26.76 4.84
C ARG A 378 10.69 25.33 5.24
N HIS A 379 11.80 24.79 4.71
CA HIS A 379 12.32 23.47 5.06
C HIS A 379 13.33 23.48 6.21
N GLY A 380 13.41 24.58 6.97
CA GLY A 380 14.20 24.68 8.19
C GLY A 380 15.66 25.07 8.00
N PHE A 381 16.09 25.42 6.78
CA PHE A 381 17.45 25.91 6.56
C PHE A 381 17.62 27.32 7.13
N ALA A 382 18.69 27.50 7.91
CA ALA A 382 19.12 28.80 8.42
C ALA A 382 20.32 29.31 7.62
N GLN A 383 20.42 30.63 7.40
CA GLN A 383 21.63 31.23 6.84
C GLN A 383 22.72 31.26 7.92
N VAL A 384 23.85 30.61 7.65
CA VAL A 384 24.98 30.51 8.58
C VAL A 384 26.23 31.26 8.11
N GLY A 385 26.24 31.72 6.85
CA GLY A 385 27.38 32.44 6.30
C GLY A 385 27.15 33.10 4.95
N LEU A 386 28.20 33.75 4.46
CA LEU A 386 28.26 34.46 3.19
C LEU A 386 29.61 34.19 2.51
N ARG A 387 29.60 33.71 1.27
CA ARG A 387 30.79 33.66 0.41
C ARG A 387 30.77 34.84 -0.55
N ARG A 388 31.77 35.71 -0.46
CA ARG A 388 31.88 36.88 -1.32
C ARG A 388 32.30 36.51 -2.73
N GLY A 389 31.63 37.08 -3.73
CA GLY A 389 31.92 36.87 -5.15
C GLY A 389 31.96 35.39 -5.53
N TYR A 390 31.04 34.56 -5.02
CA TYR A 390 31.07 33.12 -5.28
C TYR A 390 30.55 32.77 -6.67
N TYR A 391 29.43 33.35 -7.10
CA TYR A 391 28.79 33.01 -8.36
C TYR A 391 29.20 33.93 -9.50
N PRO A 392 29.35 33.42 -10.73
CA PRO A 392 29.38 34.27 -11.93
C PRO A 392 28.05 35.03 -12.08
N ALA A 393 28.11 36.27 -12.58
CA ALA A 393 26.95 37.09 -12.88
C ALA A 393 27.14 37.77 -14.26
N THR A 394 26.05 38.28 -14.85
CA THR A 394 26.11 39.00 -16.14
C THR A 394 27.11 40.16 -16.11
N GLN A 395 27.27 40.78 -14.94
CA GLN A 395 28.36 41.72 -14.66
C GLN A 395 29.06 41.30 -13.35
N GLY A 396 30.36 41.04 -13.42
CA GLY A 396 31.18 40.70 -12.26
C GLY A 396 30.80 39.37 -11.61
N ARG A 397 30.72 39.37 -10.28
CA ARG A 397 30.43 38.19 -9.45
C ARG A 397 29.39 38.54 -8.40
N GLU A 398 28.56 37.58 -8.05
CA GLU A 398 27.55 37.68 -7.00
C GLU A 398 27.99 36.84 -5.80
N ASP A 399 27.64 37.31 -4.60
CA ASP A 399 27.85 36.54 -3.37
C ASP A 399 26.99 35.26 -3.32
N ALA A 400 27.27 34.37 -2.38
CA ALA A 400 26.42 33.23 -2.07
C ALA A 400 26.12 33.17 -0.57
N TRP A 401 24.85 33.01 -0.22
CA TRP A 401 24.47 32.65 1.14
C TRP A 401 24.73 31.17 1.36
N ILE A 402 25.41 30.87 2.46
CA ILE A 402 25.54 29.50 2.96
C ILE A 402 24.34 29.26 3.86
N MET A 403 23.52 28.28 3.50
CA MET A 403 22.35 27.87 4.29
C MET A 403 22.50 26.43 4.75
N THR A 404 22.22 26.18 6.02
CA THR A 404 22.39 24.86 6.63
C THR A 404 21.14 24.44 7.37
N LEU A 405 20.76 23.17 7.19
CA LEU A 405 19.77 22.47 7.99
C LEU A 405 20.51 21.53 8.94
N ALA A 406 20.42 21.79 10.23
CA ALA A 406 20.90 20.86 11.26
C ALA A 406 19.93 19.67 11.38
N LEU A 407 20.47 18.46 11.43
CA LEU A 407 19.74 17.22 11.59
C LEU A 407 20.12 16.67 12.96
N ALA A 408 19.16 16.66 13.89
CA ALA A 408 19.40 16.07 15.20
C ALA A 408 19.80 14.60 15.03
N ALA A 409 20.82 14.15 15.77
CA ALA A 409 21.02 12.72 15.96
C ALA A 409 19.78 12.21 16.69
N ASP A 410 19.09 11.22 16.12
CA ASP A 410 18.07 10.49 16.87
C ASP A 410 18.75 9.98 18.14
N ALA A 411 18.19 10.34 19.30
CA ALA A 411 18.71 9.90 20.59
C ALA A 411 18.70 8.36 20.59
N ALA A 412 19.89 7.78 20.58
CA ALA A 412 20.12 6.35 20.57
C ALA A 412 19.55 5.64 21.81
#